data_AF-A0A5C6QP96-F1
#
_entry.id   AF-A0A5C6QP96-F1
#
_cell.length_a   1.000
_cell.length_b   1.000
_cell.length_c   1.000
_cell.angle_alpha   90.00
_cell.angle_beta   90.00
_cell.angle_gamma   90.00
#
_symmetry.space_group_name_H-M   'P 1'
#
loop_
_entity.id
_entity.type
_entity.pdbx_description
1 polymer ?
#
loop_
_entity_poly.entity_id
_entity_poly.type
_entity_poly.pdbx_seq_one_letter_code
_entity_poly.pdbx_strand_id
1 'polypeptide(L)'
;MLLKLLQLQNCSISSFLNNYKNTLLVLPIVVGIQACGGGGGSSDNTTPTVPKSYAFSLTSTLTNKCGEKLPFVDVELFIQNNDWSVVTKLQPNANGLFSFSSENELINYTLVAKTQQVGKVEGLDFVSFHQVKATTPATYQAEHISKVVDTNCECITQNVEVSHTPVADITQVTSSATFASTAVINSERTDFINVEVCRIIDGTWPLHSFSLVGTGNNSNVQGAAGFIDDFNQTVINSDNQVVWQLSAFTAIEQIGLNKNHQPFTTQQLFLGQTHFAMTVLEEDNAVDLFNSHLYVSETVYQSNAEVIFSETDSAFGKIKISSQHQVISSAFNTSFAVAATTKKPDVDDIYFSEIKSDWSYDYSNVANYPLAIITVNYQAYHPEKNTPMPAKWTSYGKITGQLPVASALSGYEGIINDDTIVLGTNTDLVQSEYTDKYANYLVYYQNESNGSFTDNVKNYHISIKK
;
A
#
# COMPACT_ATOMS: atom_id res chain seq x y z
N MET A 1 -47.99 -8.99 60.83
CA MET A 1 -49.40 -9.35 61.12
C MET A 1 -50.18 -9.18 59.83
N LEU A 2 -50.88 -10.23 59.38
CA LEU A 2 -51.76 -10.38 58.18
C LEU A 2 -51.35 -9.67 56.86
N LEU A 3 -51.04 -10.37 55.75
CA LEU A 3 -51.92 -11.16 54.85
C LEU A 3 -53.10 -10.40 54.21
N LYS A 4 -53.11 -10.28 52.86
CA LYS A 4 -54.03 -10.92 51.88
C LYS A 4 -54.02 -10.17 50.52
N LEU A 5 -53.62 -10.82 49.41
CA LEU A 5 -54.44 -11.57 48.40
C LEU A 5 -55.30 -10.63 47.51
N LEU A 6 -55.47 -10.78 46.18
CA LEU A 6 -54.96 -11.68 45.11
C LEU A 6 -54.50 -10.79 43.89
N GLN A 7 -54.26 -11.20 42.61
CA GLN A 7 -54.44 -12.47 41.89
C GLN A 7 -53.46 -12.65 40.68
N LEU A 8 -53.63 -13.77 39.99
CA LEU A 8 -52.96 -14.34 38.81
C LEU A 8 -53.24 -13.64 37.46
N GLN A 9 -52.26 -13.62 36.54
CA GLN A 9 -52.31 -14.40 35.29
C GLN A 9 -50.97 -14.41 34.53
N ASN A 10 -50.70 -15.51 33.80
CA ASN A 10 -49.47 -15.72 33.02
C ASN A 10 -49.52 -14.99 31.67
N CYS A 11 -48.43 -14.31 31.27
CA CYS A 11 -47.92 -14.34 29.89
C CYS A 11 -46.53 -13.66 29.77
N SER A 12 -45.54 -14.34 29.17
CA SER A 12 -44.48 -13.68 28.40
C SER A 12 -43.75 -14.67 27.51
N ILE A 13 -44.05 -14.63 26.21
CA ILE A 13 -43.19 -15.09 25.12
C ILE A 13 -43.30 -14.00 24.06
N SER A 14 -42.17 -13.68 23.41
CA SER A 14 -42.05 -12.71 22.29
C SER A 14 -42.21 -11.23 22.72
N SER A 15 -41.60 -10.23 22.05
CA SER A 15 -40.54 -10.22 21.03
C SER A 15 -40.18 -8.77 20.63
N PHE A 16 -39.19 -8.61 19.74
CA PHE A 16 -38.79 -7.40 18.99
C PHE A 16 -38.31 -6.19 19.83
N LEU A 17 -37.02 -5.84 19.74
CA LEU A 17 -36.40 -5.02 18.69
C LEU A 17 -37.03 -3.63 18.57
N ASN A 18 -36.26 -2.59 18.89
CA ASN A 18 -36.56 -1.24 18.49
C ASN A 18 -35.31 -0.60 17.86
N ASN A 19 -35.29 -0.55 16.53
CA ASN A 19 -34.23 0.08 15.74
C ASN A 19 -34.49 1.60 15.62
N TYR A 20 -33.48 2.41 15.90
CA TYR A 20 -33.34 3.76 15.34
C TYR A 20 -32.21 3.70 14.29
N LYS A 21 -32.52 3.54 13.00
CA LYS A 21 -32.87 4.61 12.05
C LYS A 21 -31.89 5.78 12.04
N ASN A 22 -30.91 5.69 11.13
CA ASN A 22 -30.48 6.84 10.33
C ASN A 22 -30.49 6.43 8.85
N THR A 23 -31.45 6.94 8.11
CA THR A 23 -31.63 6.64 6.68
C THR A 23 -30.84 7.64 5.85
N LEU A 24 -29.77 7.18 5.18
CA LEU A 24 -29.08 8.00 4.19
C LEU A 24 -30.02 8.29 3.01
N LEU A 25 -30.28 9.57 2.76
CA LEU A 25 -31.13 10.04 1.67
C LEU A 25 -30.32 10.08 0.37
N VAL A 26 -30.33 8.97 -0.37
CA VAL A 26 -29.83 8.93 -1.75
C VAL A 26 -30.82 9.68 -2.64
N LEU A 27 -30.41 10.83 -3.20
CA LEU A 27 -31.19 11.56 -4.20
C LEU A 27 -31.02 10.91 -5.59
N PRO A 28 -32.07 10.36 -6.23
CA PRO A 28 -31.98 9.94 -7.62
C PRO A 28 -32.22 11.15 -8.55
N ILE A 29 -31.22 11.49 -9.37
CA ILE A 29 -31.40 12.50 -10.43
C ILE A 29 -32.24 11.88 -11.55
N VAL A 30 -33.51 12.29 -11.63
CA VAL A 30 -34.43 11.87 -12.69
C VAL A 30 -34.14 12.65 -13.96
N VAL A 31 -33.43 12.02 -14.91
CA VAL A 31 -33.29 12.55 -16.28
C VAL A 31 -34.57 12.24 -17.05
N GLY A 32 -35.45 13.24 -17.18
CA GLY A 32 -36.69 13.13 -17.95
C GLY A 32 -36.43 13.12 -19.45
N ILE A 33 -36.53 11.94 -20.08
CA ILE A 33 -36.53 11.83 -21.55
C ILE A 33 -37.95 12.16 -22.06
N GLN A 34 -38.17 13.39 -22.53
CA GLN A 34 -39.39 13.71 -23.27
C GLN A 34 -39.29 13.15 -24.69
N ALA A 35 -39.94 12.01 -24.93
CA ALA A 35 -40.21 11.54 -26.28
C ALA A 35 -41.48 12.25 -26.81
N CYS A 36 -41.30 13.28 -27.63
CA CYS A 36 -42.36 13.87 -28.46
C CYS A 36 -42.01 13.66 -29.95
N GLY A 37 -43.00 13.32 -30.77
CA GLY A 37 -42.77 12.58 -32.01
C GLY A 37 -42.53 13.43 -33.28
N GLY A 38 -41.97 12.74 -34.29
CA GLY A 38 -42.43 12.70 -35.68
C GLY A 38 -42.52 13.99 -36.52
N GLY A 39 -41.82 14.02 -37.66
CA GLY A 39 -42.12 14.94 -38.77
C GLY A 39 -40.91 15.27 -39.62
N GLY A 40 -40.88 14.80 -40.87
CA GLY A 40 -39.72 14.92 -41.77
C GLY A 40 -39.38 16.31 -42.32
N GLY A 41 -38.25 16.36 -43.02
CA GLY A 41 -37.81 17.53 -43.81
C GLY A 41 -36.28 17.61 -43.92
N SER A 42 -35.74 17.50 -45.13
CA SER A 42 -34.31 17.69 -45.38
C SER A 42 -33.88 19.13 -45.11
N SER A 43 -32.84 19.31 -44.31
CA SER A 43 -31.90 20.44 -44.41
C SER A 43 -30.60 20.09 -43.68
N ASP A 44 -29.47 20.63 -44.15
CA ASP A 44 -28.14 20.36 -43.61
C ASP A 44 -28.04 20.84 -42.15
N ASN A 45 -28.07 19.89 -41.22
CA ASN A 45 -27.86 20.17 -39.80
C ASN A 45 -26.46 19.69 -39.39
N THR A 46 -25.51 20.62 -39.31
CA THR A 46 -24.39 20.49 -38.37
C THR A 46 -24.96 20.61 -36.95
N THR A 47 -25.50 19.50 -36.43
CA THR A 47 -25.99 19.41 -35.06
C THR A 47 -24.86 19.84 -34.13
N PRO A 48 -25.03 20.86 -33.28
CA PRO A 48 -23.99 21.25 -32.34
C PRO A 48 -23.70 20.06 -31.42
N THR A 49 -22.50 19.50 -31.54
CA THR A 49 -22.06 18.43 -30.65
C THR A 49 -21.96 19.03 -29.26
N VAL A 50 -22.90 18.67 -28.38
CA VAL A 50 -22.90 19.15 -26.98
C VAL A 50 -21.54 18.80 -26.37
N PRO A 51 -20.77 19.77 -25.83
CA PRO A 51 -19.48 19.51 -25.22
C PRO A 51 -19.61 18.40 -24.16
N LYS A 52 -18.93 17.29 -24.38
CA LYS A 52 -19.03 16.11 -23.53
C LYS A 52 -18.14 16.33 -22.31
N SER A 53 -18.75 16.66 -21.18
CA SER A 53 -18.03 16.90 -19.93
C SER A 53 -17.77 15.61 -19.17
N TYR A 54 -16.54 15.44 -18.68
CA TYR A 54 -16.06 14.33 -17.86
C TYR A 54 -15.67 14.87 -16.48
N ALA A 55 -16.23 14.30 -15.42
CA ALA A 55 -15.95 14.73 -14.04
C ALA A 55 -14.81 13.91 -13.43
N PHE A 56 -13.76 14.60 -12.96
CA PHE A 56 -12.63 14.05 -12.22
C PHE A 56 -12.70 14.42 -10.74
N SER A 57 -12.32 13.49 -9.88
CA SER A 57 -12.24 13.66 -8.44
C SER A 57 -11.00 12.97 -7.89
N LEU A 58 -10.29 13.63 -6.98
CA LEU A 58 -9.16 13.07 -6.24
C LEU A 58 -9.42 13.28 -4.75
N THR A 59 -9.23 12.24 -3.92
CA THR A 59 -9.33 12.33 -2.46
C THR A 59 -7.94 12.21 -1.85
N SER A 60 -7.51 13.19 -1.07
CA SER A 60 -6.23 13.17 -0.38
C SER A 60 -6.40 12.83 1.10
N THR A 61 -5.66 11.84 1.58
CA THR A 61 -5.76 11.31 2.93
C THR A 61 -4.42 11.15 3.63
N LEU A 62 -4.40 11.30 4.95
CA LEU A 62 -3.40 10.74 5.86
C LEU A 62 -3.96 9.47 6.51
N THR A 63 -3.10 8.59 7.01
CA THR A 63 -3.53 7.44 7.83
C THR A 63 -3.00 7.65 9.25
N ASN A 64 -3.87 7.52 10.26
CA ASN A 64 -3.49 7.60 11.66
C ASN A 64 -2.94 6.27 12.20
N LYS A 65 -2.42 6.25 13.43
CA LYS A 65 -1.85 5.04 14.05
C LYS A 65 -2.80 3.85 14.12
N CYS A 66 -4.12 4.08 14.11
CA CYS A 66 -5.14 3.05 14.15
C CYS A 66 -5.72 2.68 12.77
N GLY A 67 -5.09 3.13 11.67
CA GLY A 67 -5.42 2.70 10.30
C GLY A 67 -6.56 3.47 9.63
N GLU A 68 -7.09 4.52 10.26
CA GLU A 68 -8.16 5.33 9.71
C GLU A 68 -7.62 6.39 8.72
N LYS A 69 -8.32 6.55 7.59
CA LYS A 69 -8.01 7.57 6.58
C LYS A 69 -8.65 8.91 6.97
N LEU A 70 -7.81 9.88 7.35
CA LEU A 70 -8.17 11.25 7.69
C LEU A 70 -7.97 12.20 6.48
N PRO A 71 -8.79 13.26 6.31
CA PRO A 71 -8.56 14.27 5.27
C PRO A 71 -7.18 14.93 5.32
N PHE A 72 -6.54 15.11 4.17
CA PHE A 72 -5.31 15.89 4.03
C PHE A 72 -5.50 17.06 3.06
N VAL A 73 -5.12 18.26 3.49
CA VAL A 73 -5.38 19.53 2.76
C VAL A 73 -4.14 20.35 2.45
N ASP A 74 -2.95 19.98 2.95
CA ASP A 74 -1.67 20.63 2.62
C ASP A 74 -1.10 20.08 1.30
N VAL A 75 -1.94 20.12 0.25
CA VAL A 75 -1.73 19.49 -1.05
C VAL A 75 -2.41 20.31 -2.14
N GLU A 76 -1.75 20.42 -3.29
CA GLU A 76 -2.22 21.17 -4.47
C GLU A 76 -2.33 20.22 -5.67
N LEU A 77 -3.24 20.50 -6.60
CA LEU A 77 -3.42 19.70 -7.81
C LEU A 77 -3.37 20.58 -9.07
N PHE A 78 -2.49 20.21 -9.99
CA PHE A 78 -2.31 20.89 -11.27
C PHE A 78 -2.84 20.01 -12.39
N ILE A 79 -3.83 20.49 -13.15
CA ILE A 79 -4.26 19.84 -14.40
C ILE A 79 -3.40 20.39 -15.54
N GLN A 80 -2.90 19.51 -16.40
CA GLN A 80 -1.88 19.83 -17.40
C GLN A 80 -2.22 19.29 -18.80
N ASN A 81 -1.66 19.93 -19.82
CA ASN A 81 -1.70 19.49 -21.21
C ASN A 81 -0.67 18.37 -21.47
N ASN A 82 -0.62 17.86 -22.72
CA ASN A 82 0.32 16.81 -23.15
C ASN A 82 1.79 17.22 -23.18
N ASP A 83 2.09 18.52 -23.17
CA ASP A 83 3.43 19.10 -23.01
C ASP A 83 3.74 19.46 -21.54
N TRP A 84 2.90 19.02 -20.60
CA TRP A 84 2.94 19.35 -19.17
C TRP A 84 2.72 20.83 -18.84
N SER A 85 2.33 21.68 -19.80
CA SER A 85 1.92 23.07 -19.49
C SER A 85 0.66 23.07 -18.62
N VAL A 86 0.62 23.96 -17.61
CA VAL A 86 -0.47 24.04 -16.62
C VAL A 86 -1.72 24.66 -17.26
N VAL A 87 -2.83 23.92 -17.17
CA VAL A 87 -4.18 24.38 -17.58
C VAL A 87 -4.87 25.07 -16.40
N THR A 88 -4.84 24.45 -15.22
CA THR A 88 -5.43 25.02 -14.01
C THR A 88 -4.79 24.45 -12.74
N LYS A 89 -4.88 25.20 -11.65
CA LYS A 89 -4.45 24.82 -10.30
C LYS A 89 -5.67 24.75 -9.39
N LEU A 90 -5.78 23.68 -8.62
CA LEU A 90 -6.88 23.36 -7.73
C LEU A 90 -6.37 23.15 -6.31
N GLN A 91 -7.26 23.43 -5.35
CA GLN A 91 -7.08 23.17 -3.92
C GLN A 91 -8.17 22.19 -3.46
N PRO A 92 -7.91 21.35 -2.45
CA PRO A 92 -8.91 20.45 -1.90
C PRO A 92 -9.94 21.24 -1.08
N ASN A 93 -11.12 20.66 -0.89
CA ASN A 93 -12.03 21.12 0.16
C ASN A 93 -11.60 20.57 1.54
N ALA A 94 -12.34 20.91 2.60
CA ALA A 94 -12.04 20.49 3.97
C ALA A 94 -12.00 18.96 4.19
N ASN A 95 -12.54 18.16 3.26
CA ASN A 95 -12.52 16.70 3.30
C ASN A 95 -11.38 16.10 2.45
N GLY A 96 -10.40 16.91 2.01
CA GLY A 96 -9.31 16.46 1.14
C GLY A 96 -9.74 16.19 -0.31
N LEU A 97 -10.98 16.55 -0.69
CA LEU A 97 -11.55 16.22 -2.00
C LEU A 97 -11.32 17.36 -3.00
N PHE A 98 -10.71 17.02 -4.13
CA PHE A 98 -10.65 17.83 -5.35
C PHE A 98 -11.81 17.47 -6.29
N SER A 99 -12.25 18.42 -7.11
CA SER A 99 -13.26 18.17 -8.15
C SER A 99 -12.98 19.04 -9.37
N PHE A 100 -13.03 18.45 -10.56
CA PHE A 100 -12.72 19.09 -11.83
C PHE A 100 -13.65 18.57 -12.94
N SER A 101 -13.93 19.42 -13.93
CA SER A 101 -14.69 19.04 -15.12
C SER A 101 -13.85 19.30 -16.36
N SER A 102 -13.60 18.25 -17.13
CA SER A 102 -12.80 18.25 -18.36
C SER A 102 -13.71 18.08 -19.58
N GLU A 103 -13.35 18.68 -20.72
CA GLU A 103 -13.92 18.32 -22.02
C GLU A 103 -13.17 17.12 -22.66
N ASN A 104 -11.96 16.83 -22.17
CA ASN A 104 -11.14 15.70 -22.60
C ASN A 104 -11.41 14.47 -21.73
N GLU A 105 -11.59 13.30 -22.36
CA GLU A 105 -11.71 12.01 -21.66
C GLU A 105 -10.42 11.64 -20.92
N LEU A 106 -9.28 12.01 -21.49
CA LEU A 106 -7.95 11.81 -20.92
C LEU A 106 -7.38 13.14 -20.44
N ILE A 107 -6.78 13.14 -19.24
CA ILE A 107 -6.10 14.30 -18.65
C ILE A 107 -4.70 13.90 -18.16
N ASN A 108 -3.84 14.90 -18.00
CA ASN A 108 -2.60 14.78 -17.24
C ASN A 108 -2.75 15.62 -15.97
N TYR A 109 -2.16 15.17 -14.87
CA TYR A 109 -2.09 15.99 -13.66
C TYR A 109 -0.80 15.77 -12.89
N THR A 110 -0.43 16.76 -12.08
CA THR A 110 0.58 16.67 -11.03
C THR A 110 -0.03 17.10 -9.71
N LEU A 111 0.03 16.23 -8.72
CA LEU A 111 -0.25 16.55 -7.33
C LEU A 111 1.05 17.01 -6.66
N VAL A 112 0.99 18.03 -5.80
CA VAL A 112 2.12 18.47 -4.98
C VAL A 112 1.71 18.53 -3.52
N ALA A 113 2.29 17.67 -2.70
CA ALA A 113 2.00 17.58 -1.28
C ALA A 113 3.20 17.98 -0.43
N LYS A 114 2.93 18.57 0.75
CA LYS A 114 3.91 18.62 1.83
C LYS A 114 4.08 17.23 2.44
N THR A 115 5.31 16.84 2.73
CA THR A 115 5.61 15.57 3.39
C THR A 115 6.55 15.74 4.57
N GLN A 116 6.46 14.84 5.55
CA GLN A 116 7.40 14.76 6.65
C GLN A 116 7.45 13.36 7.25
N GLN A 117 8.63 12.76 7.26
CA GLN A 117 8.90 11.49 7.94
C GLN A 117 9.44 11.72 9.36
N VAL A 118 9.38 10.68 10.20
CA VAL A 118 9.83 10.73 11.61
C VAL A 118 11.28 11.20 11.70
N GLY A 119 11.52 12.27 12.47
CA GLY A 119 12.86 12.83 12.67
C GLY A 119 13.49 13.47 11.42
N LYS A 120 12.72 13.71 10.36
CA LYS A 120 13.17 14.40 9.14
C LYS A 120 12.58 15.81 9.07
N VAL A 121 13.24 16.67 8.28
CA VAL A 121 12.69 17.98 7.91
C VAL A 121 11.47 17.79 6.99
N GLU A 122 10.56 18.77 7.00
CA GLU A 122 9.48 18.87 6.02
C GLU A 122 10.07 18.93 4.59
N GLY A 123 9.38 18.32 3.64
CA GLY A 123 9.76 18.20 2.23
C GLY A 123 8.55 18.29 1.30
N LEU A 124 8.77 17.98 0.02
CA LEU A 124 7.73 17.97 -1.00
C LEU A 124 7.68 16.64 -1.76
N ASP A 125 6.48 16.20 -2.07
CA ASP A 125 6.20 15.04 -2.93
C ASP A 125 5.35 15.49 -4.12
N PHE A 126 5.90 15.29 -5.32
CA PHE A 126 5.28 15.61 -6.60
C PHE A 126 4.89 14.28 -7.26
N VAL A 127 3.61 14.09 -7.56
CA VAL A 127 3.09 12.85 -8.14
C VAL A 127 2.32 13.14 -9.40
N SER A 128 2.86 12.73 -10.55
CA SER A 128 2.29 13.02 -11.87
C SER A 128 1.77 11.79 -12.58
N PHE A 129 0.62 11.91 -13.21
CA PHE A 129 0.02 10.86 -14.03
C PHE A 129 -0.26 11.36 -15.45
N HIS A 130 0.14 10.57 -16.45
CA HIS A 130 0.00 10.90 -17.87
C HIS A 130 -1.12 10.08 -18.53
N GLN A 131 -2.07 10.76 -19.20
CA GLN A 131 -3.19 10.17 -19.96
C GLN A 131 -4.11 9.28 -19.11
N VAL A 132 -4.46 9.74 -17.90
CA VAL A 132 -5.47 9.10 -17.05
C VAL A 132 -6.87 9.40 -17.56
N LYS A 133 -7.83 8.51 -17.30
CA LYS A 133 -9.24 8.81 -17.58
C LYS A 133 -9.77 9.80 -16.55
N ALA A 134 -10.34 10.91 -17.01
CA ALA A 134 -10.97 11.90 -16.14
C ALA A 134 -12.11 11.29 -15.30
N THR A 135 -12.81 10.25 -15.79
CA THR A 135 -13.90 9.59 -15.04
C THR A 135 -13.44 8.54 -14.03
N THR A 136 -12.15 8.25 -13.97
CA THR A 136 -11.56 7.41 -12.93
C THR A 136 -11.29 8.30 -11.72
N PRO A 137 -11.87 8.01 -10.53
CA PRO A 137 -11.49 8.69 -9.30
C PRO A 137 -9.99 8.53 -9.04
N ALA A 138 -9.46 9.28 -8.08
CA ALA A 138 -8.12 9.06 -7.58
C ALA A 138 -8.08 9.18 -6.06
N THR A 139 -7.09 8.54 -5.46
CA THR A 139 -6.75 8.60 -4.03
C THR A 139 -5.26 8.93 -3.92
N TYR A 140 -4.91 9.90 -3.08
CA TYR A 140 -3.52 10.18 -2.72
C TYR A 140 -3.32 9.99 -1.23
N GLN A 141 -2.43 9.08 -0.87
CA GLN A 141 -2.05 8.80 0.50
C GLN A 141 -0.78 9.59 0.85
N ALA A 142 -0.94 10.61 1.70
CA ALA A 142 0.14 11.49 2.13
C ALA A 142 1.00 10.85 3.25
N GLU A 143 2.26 11.26 3.32
CA GLU A 143 3.18 10.96 4.43
C GLU A 143 3.56 12.26 5.16
N HIS A 144 2.85 12.65 6.22
CA HIS A 144 3.16 13.86 6.98
C HIS A 144 2.95 13.68 8.49
N ILE A 145 3.95 13.13 9.19
CA ILE A 145 3.80 12.67 10.58
C ILE A 145 3.30 13.75 11.55
N SER A 146 3.77 15.00 11.44
CA SER A 146 3.33 16.09 12.32
C SER A 146 1.89 16.59 12.05
N LYS A 147 1.22 16.06 11.03
CA LYS A 147 -0.16 16.36 10.64
C LYS A 147 -1.09 15.16 10.89
N VAL A 148 -0.53 14.00 11.25
CA VAL A 148 -1.31 12.86 11.72
C VAL A 148 -1.95 13.22 13.07
N VAL A 149 -3.26 13.01 13.18
CA VAL A 149 -4.04 13.33 14.37
C VAL A 149 -4.57 12.04 14.98
N ASP A 150 -3.87 11.52 15.98
CA ASP A 150 -4.23 10.28 16.69
C ASP A 150 -5.27 10.50 17.82
N THR A 151 -6.01 11.61 17.84
CA THR A 151 -6.91 11.96 18.97
C THR A 151 -8.09 11.00 19.15
N ASN A 152 -8.37 10.19 18.13
CA ASN A 152 -9.38 9.14 18.14
C ASN A 152 -8.78 7.73 18.10
N CYS A 153 -7.45 7.59 18.23
CA CYS A 153 -6.79 6.31 18.44
C CYS A 153 -6.52 6.07 19.93
N GLU A 154 -6.74 4.84 20.39
CA GLU A 154 -6.18 4.31 21.62
C GLU A 154 -5.03 3.37 21.26
N CYS A 155 -3.82 3.70 21.73
CA CYS A 155 -2.64 2.85 21.60
C CYS A 155 -2.16 2.42 22.97
N ILE A 156 -1.85 1.14 23.14
CA ILE A 156 -1.37 0.56 24.39
C ILE A 156 -0.11 -0.27 24.14
N THR A 157 0.81 -0.24 25.10
CA THR A 157 2.10 -0.94 25.04
C THR A 157 2.22 -1.88 26.24
N GLN A 158 2.35 -3.17 26.00
CA GLN A 158 2.52 -4.19 27.04
C GLN A 158 3.37 -5.34 26.50
N ASN A 159 3.90 -6.20 27.38
CA ASN A 159 4.52 -7.45 26.96
C ASN A 159 3.45 -8.50 26.63
N VAL A 160 3.70 -9.33 25.62
CA VAL A 160 2.94 -10.57 25.39
C VAL A 160 3.76 -11.75 25.91
N GLU A 161 3.25 -12.45 26.92
CA GLU A 161 3.77 -13.73 27.37
C GLU A 161 3.17 -14.84 26.51
N VAL A 162 3.99 -15.49 25.67
CA VAL A 162 3.56 -16.61 24.82
C VAL A 162 3.93 -17.94 25.49
N SER A 163 2.92 -18.69 25.91
CA SER A 163 3.04 -20.09 26.31
C SER A 163 2.93 -20.99 25.08
N HIS A 164 3.87 -21.91 24.88
CA HIS A 164 3.98 -22.74 23.69
C HIS A 164 4.44 -24.17 24.01
N THR A 165 4.37 -25.07 23.01
CA THR A 165 4.97 -26.41 23.12
C THR A 165 6.49 -26.34 23.30
N PRO A 166 7.15 -27.34 23.91
CA PRO A 166 8.60 -27.34 24.16
C PRO A 166 9.48 -27.12 22.91
N VAL A 167 10.02 -25.91 22.76
CA VAL A 167 11.06 -25.56 21.77
C VAL A 167 12.35 -25.25 22.54
N ALA A 168 13.44 -25.96 22.21
CA ALA A 168 14.71 -25.86 22.90
C ALA A 168 15.57 -24.71 22.35
N ASP A 169 15.79 -24.67 21.03
CA ASP A 169 16.55 -23.61 20.36
C ASP A 169 15.61 -22.84 19.41
N ILE A 170 15.10 -21.69 19.85
CA ILE A 170 14.28 -20.80 19.01
C ILE A 170 15.19 -20.05 18.03
N THR A 171 14.96 -20.25 16.74
CA THR A 171 15.74 -19.67 15.63
C THR A 171 15.04 -18.50 14.94
N GLN A 172 13.70 -18.44 15.00
CA GLN A 172 12.89 -17.39 14.41
C GLN A 172 11.75 -16.99 15.34
N VAL A 173 11.45 -15.70 15.38
CA VAL A 173 10.26 -15.12 16.02
C VAL A 173 9.62 -14.11 15.07
N THR A 174 8.30 -14.10 14.97
CA THR A 174 7.57 -13.12 14.14
C THR A 174 6.32 -12.63 14.85
N SER A 175 5.89 -11.41 14.53
CA SER A 175 4.59 -10.88 14.90
C SER A 175 4.07 -9.96 13.80
N SER A 176 2.74 -9.80 13.72
CA SER A 176 2.11 -8.76 12.92
C SER A 176 1.97 -7.43 13.68
N ALA A 177 2.24 -7.42 14.99
CA ALA A 177 2.35 -6.22 15.80
C ALA A 177 3.81 -5.74 15.88
N THR A 178 4.02 -4.46 16.20
CA THR A 178 5.37 -3.94 16.45
C THR A 178 5.80 -4.28 17.87
N PHE A 179 7.03 -4.76 18.04
CA PHE A 179 7.62 -5.10 19.35
C PHE A 179 9.10 -4.71 19.37
N ALA A 180 9.67 -4.50 20.56
CA ALA A 180 11.05 -4.03 20.72
C ALA A 180 12.10 -5.15 20.70
N SER A 181 11.78 -6.29 21.32
CA SER A 181 12.64 -7.47 21.39
C SER A 181 11.85 -8.70 21.85
N THR A 182 12.49 -9.87 21.86
CA THR A 182 11.97 -11.08 22.52
C THR A 182 12.89 -11.57 23.64
N ALA A 183 12.34 -12.30 24.59
CA ALA A 183 13.08 -12.98 25.64
C ALA A 183 12.58 -14.43 25.79
N VAL A 184 13.44 -15.41 25.52
CA VAL A 184 13.15 -16.82 25.77
C VAL A 184 13.34 -17.07 27.26
N ILE A 185 12.27 -17.38 27.99
CA ILE A 185 12.32 -17.52 29.45
C ILE A 185 12.57 -18.97 29.86
N ASN A 186 11.97 -19.92 29.13
CA ASN A 186 12.23 -21.35 29.21
C ASN A 186 11.74 -22.02 27.92
N SER A 187 11.84 -23.35 27.82
CA SER A 187 11.44 -24.10 26.61
C SER A 187 9.96 -24.01 26.23
N GLU A 188 9.08 -23.58 27.14
CA GLU A 188 7.62 -23.50 26.97
C GLU A 188 7.11 -22.05 27.03
N ARG A 189 8.00 -21.06 27.25
CA ARG A 189 7.62 -19.64 27.43
C ARG A 189 8.60 -18.66 26.78
N THR A 190 8.05 -17.80 25.92
CA THR A 190 8.76 -16.70 25.26
C THR A 190 7.97 -15.41 25.38
N ASP A 191 8.62 -14.33 25.80
CA ASP A 191 8.01 -13.01 25.91
C ASP A 191 8.34 -12.16 24.68
N PHE A 192 7.34 -11.46 24.13
CA PHE A 192 7.51 -10.34 23.21
C PHE A 192 7.43 -9.04 24.02
N ILE A 193 8.49 -8.23 23.96
CA ILE A 193 8.70 -7.09 24.85
C ILE A 193 8.24 -5.79 24.17
N ASN A 194 7.51 -4.97 24.92
CA ASN A 194 6.95 -3.69 24.46
C ASN A 194 6.19 -3.82 23.13
N VAL A 195 5.20 -4.70 23.08
CA VAL A 195 4.29 -4.82 21.94
C VAL A 195 3.37 -3.60 21.93
N GLU A 196 3.40 -2.78 20.88
CA GLU A 196 2.47 -1.64 20.67
C GLU A 196 1.35 -2.08 19.73
N VAL A 197 0.11 -1.86 20.17
CA VAL A 197 -1.12 -2.10 19.39
C VAL A 197 -2.04 -0.88 19.50
N CYS A 198 -2.75 -0.57 18.41
CA CYS A 198 -3.61 0.60 18.31
C CYS A 198 -4.98 0.24 17.74
N ARG A 199 -6.03 0.91 18.22
CA ARG A 199 -7.40 0.86 17.66
C ARG A 199 -8.01 2.25 17.62
N ILE A 200 -9.12 2.42 16.90
CA ILE A 200 -10.00 3.57 17.09
C ILE A 200 -10.65 3.44 18.48
N ILE A 201 -10.79 4.55 19.21
CA ILE A 201 -11.48 4.59 20.52
C ILE A 201 -12.88 3.96 20.40
N ASP A 202 -13.23 3.11 21.37
CA ASP A 202 -14.45 2.28 21.39
C ASP A 202 -14.58 1.26 20.22
N GLY A 203 -13.55 1.12 19.38
CA GLY A 203 -13.47 0.15 18.30
C GLY A 203 -13.00 -1.25 18.74
N THR A 204 -13.03 -2.19 17.78
CA THR A 204 -12.41 -3.52 17.94
C THR A 204 -10.89 -3.39 17.83
N TRP A 205 -10.14 -4.19 18.59
CA TRP A 205 -8.70 -4.31 18.36
C TRP A 205 -8.41 -5.05 17.04
N PRO A 206 -7.35 -4.68 16.31
CA PRO A 206 -6.84 -5.50 15.22
C PRO A 206 -6.38 -6.87 15.73
N LEU A 207 -6.68 -7.92 14.97
CA LEU A 207 -6.12 -9.26 15.20
C LEU A 207 -4.61 -9.22 14.98
N HIS A 208 -3.79 -9.56 15.97
CA HIS A 208 -2.37 -9.77 15.76
C HIS A 208 -1.93 -11.20 16.02
N SER A 209 -1.03 -11.70 15.17
CA SER A 209 -0.38 -13.00 15.33
C SER A 209 0.97 -12.87 16.03
N PHE A 210 1.34 -13.88 16.79
CA PHE A 210 2.68 -14.07 17.35
C PHE A 210 3.11 -15.49 17.06
N SER A 211 4.34 -15.69 16.58
CA SER A 211 4.87 -17.03 16.34
C SER A 211 6.36 -17.14 16.61
N LEU A 212 6.78 -18.39 16.83
CA LEU A 212 8.16 -18.80 17.01
C LEU A 212 8.41 -20.12 16.27
N VAL A 213 9.63 -20.29 15.77
CA VAL A 213 10.13 -21.52 15.14
C VAL A 213 11.48 -21.86 15.74
N GLY A 214 11.76 -23.15 15.90
CA GLY A 214 13.01 -23.65 16.46
C GLY A 214 13.08 -25.18 16.43
N THR A 215 13.98 -25.74 17.24
CA THR A 215 14.16 -27.19 17.37
C THR A 215 13.50 -27.76 18.62
N GLY A 216 12.91 -28.95 18.52
CA GLY A 216 12.49 -29.74 19.67
C GLY A 216 13.62 -30.60 20.24
N ASN A 217 13.36 -31.23 21.40
CA ASN A 217 14.30 -32.12 22.10
C ASN A 217 14.80 -33.34 21.29
N ASN A 218 14.12 -33.67 20.18
CA ASN A 218 14.49 -34.72 19.24
C ASN A 218 15.00 -34.17 17.89
N SER A 219 15.45 -32.91 17.86
CA SER A 219 15.99 -32.21 16.68
C SER A 219 15.02 -32.12 15.49
N ASN A 220 13.72 -32.27 15.73
CA ASN A 220 12.70 -31.91 14.74
C ASN A 220 12.50 -30.39 14.74
N VAL A 221 12.11 -29.83 13.60
CA VAL A 221 11.57 -28.47 13.57
C VAL A 221 10.24 -28.47 14.35
N GLN A 222 10.08 -27.46 15.20
CA GLN A 222 8.84 -27.16 15.89
C GLN A 222 8.54 -25.67 15.75
N GLY A 223 7.27 -25.34 15.64
CA GLY A 223 6.82 -23.97 15.64
C GLY A 223 5.45 -23.87 16.28
N ALA A 224 5.24 -22.74 16.96
CA ALA A 224 4.00 -22.42 17.63
C ALA A 224 3.56 -21.02 17.19
N ALA A 225 2.30 -20.89 16.81
CA ALA A 225 1.65 -19.61 16.57
C ALA A 225 0.35 -19.48 17.36
N GLY A 226 -0.02 -18.24 17.63
CA GLY A 226 -1.29 -17.86 18.24
C GLY A 226 -1.69 -16.43 17.85
N PHE A 227 -2.89 -16.04 18.26
CA PHE A 227 -3.49 -14.75 17.91
C PHE A 227 -4.10 -14.06 19.13
N ILE A 228 -4.08 -12.73 19.14
CA ILE A 228 -4.81 -11.89 20.09
C ILE A 228 -5.66 -10.90 19.30
N ASP A 229 -6.96 -10.85 19.61
CA ASP A 229 -7.95 -9.88 19.10
C ASP A 229 -8.66 -9.08 20.22
N ASP A 230 -8.28 -9.31 21.48
CA ASP A 230 -8.71 -8.51 22.63
C ASP A 230 -7.52 -8.18 23.55
N PHE A 231 -7.05 -6.93 23.48
CA PHE A 231 -5.96 -6.42 24.31
C PHE A 231 -6.44 -5.71 25.59
N ASN A 232 -7.76 -5.74 25.89
CA ASN A 232 -8.29 -5.22 27.16
C ASN A 232 -8.02 -6.16 28.35
N GLN A 233 -7.74 -7.45 28.09
CA GLN A 233 -7.56 -8.47 29.12
C GLN A 233 -6.08 -8.75 29.40
N THR A 234 -5.63 -8.42 30.62
CA THR A 234 -4.25 -8.67 31.09
C THR A 234 -4.21 -9.56 32.31
N VAL A 235 -3.12 -10.29 32.49
CA VAL A 235 -2.84 -11.08 33.70
C VAL A 235 -1.57 -10.57 34.40
N ILE A 236 -1.36 -10.96 35.65
CA ILE A 236 -0.08 -10.78 36.35
C ILE A 236 0.70 -12.08 36.24
N ASN A 237 1.90 -12.04 35.63
CA ASN A 237 2.74 -13.22 35.45
C ASN A 237 3.52 -13.58 36.73
N SER A 238 4.32 -14.66 36.66
CA SER A 238 5.19 -15.14 37.75
C SER A 238 6.16 -14.09 38.29
N ASP A 239 6.53 -13.13 37.44
CA ASP A 239 7.53 -12.10 37.71
C ASP A 239 6.87 -10.78 38.19
N ASN A 240 5.58 -10.87 38.54
CA ASN A 240 4.72 -9.78 39.03
C ASN A 240 4.62 -8.61 38.03
N GLN A 241 4.65 -8.91 36.74
CA GLN A 241 4.43 -7.98 35.63
C GLN A 241 3.03 -8.15 35.06
N VAL A 242 2.40 -7.06 34.67
CA VAL A 242 1.18 -7.10 33.84
C VAL A 242 1.58 -7.53 32.43
N VAL A 243 0.89 -8.51 31.85
CA VAL A 243 1.13 -9.02 30.50
C VAL A 243 -0.18 -9.35 29.79
N TRP A 244 -0.17 -9.32 28.46
CA TRP A 244 -1.14 -10.09 27.68
C TRP A 244 -0.64 -11.53 27.62
N GLN A 245 -1.52 -12.50 27.88
CA GLN A 245 -1.15 -13.92 27.85
C GLN A 245 -1.70 -14.57 26.58
N LEU A 246 -0.83 -15.27 25.85
CA LEU A 246 -1.18 -16.01 24.66
C LEU A 246 -0.76 -17.48 24.78
N SER A 247 -1.69 -18.38 24.47
CA SER A 247 -1.38 -19.80 24.30
C SER A 247 -1.24 -20.12 22.81
N ALA A 248 -0.01 -20.33 22.35
CA ALA A 248 0.32 -20.63 20.96
C ALA A 248 0.28 -22.14 20.71
N PHE A 249 -0.79 -22.60 20.06
CA PHE A 249 -1.01 -24.03 19.75
C PHE A 249 -1.18 -24.32 18.25
N THR A 250 -1.16 -23.32 17.36
CA THR A 250 -1.10 -23.57 15.92
C THR A 250 0.26 -24.16 15.60
N ALA A 251 0.27 -25.44 15.24
CA ALA A 251 1.48 -26.17 14.87
C ALA A 251 1.93 -25.80 13.45
N ILE A 252 3.24 -25.88 13.24
CA ILE A 252 3.88 -25.64 11.96
C ILE A 252 3.78 -26.87 11.04
N GLU A 253 3.59 -26.65 9.75
CA GLU A 253 3.54 -27.65 8.70
C GLU A 253 4.73 -27.44 7.74
N GLN A 254 5.59 -28.44 7.60
CA GLN A 254 6.74 -28.36 6.70
C GLN A 254 6.31 -28.68 5.26
N ILE A 255 6.33 -27.67 4.39
CA ILE A 255 5.96 -27.76 2.97
C ILE A 255 7.21 -27.90 2.12
N GLY A 256 7.34 -29.01 1.40
CA GLY A 256 8.46 -29.22 0.47
C GLY A 256 8.45 -28.24 -0.71
N LEU A 257 9.61 -27.70 -1.05
CA LEU A 257 9.79 -26.75 -2.15
C LEU A 257 10.09 -27.45 -3.48
N ASN A 258 9.86 -26.72 -4.58
CA ASN A 258 10.31 -27.14 -5.90
C ASN A 258 11.84 -27.12 -5.96
N LYS A 259 12.44 -28.14 -6.59
CA LYS A 259 13.90 -28.17 -6.80
C LYS A 259 14.34 -26.97 -7.64
N ASN A 260 15.42 -26.31 -7.21
CA ASN A 260 15.99 -25.13 -7.86
C ASN A 260 14.99 -23.95 -7.93
N HIS A 261 14.17 -23.75 -6.89
CA HIS A 261 13.46 -22.49 -6.74
C HIS A 261 14.47 -21.35 -6.55
N GLN A 262 14.08 -20.12 -6.89
CA GLN A 262 14.88 -18.94 -6.53
C GLN A 262 14.67 -18.58 -5.06
N PRO A 263 15.60 -17.86 -4.41
CA PRO A 263 15.32 -17.26 -3.10
C PRO A 263 14.14 -16.28 -3.20
N PHE A 264 13.26 -16.29 -2.21
CA PHE A 264 12.08 -15.42 -2.14
C PHE A 264 11.73 -15.05 -0.70
N THR A 265 11.03 -13.92 -0.52
CA THR A 265 10.31 -13.64 0.72
C THR A 265 8.85 -14.04 0.57
N THR A 266 8.20 -14.49 1.64
CA THR A 266 6.77 -14.80 1.63
C THR A 266 6.10 -14.36 2.93
N GLN A 267 4.82 -14.02 2.84
CA GLN A 267 3.97 -13.68 3.98
C GLN A 267 2.52 -14.11 3.71
N GLN A 268 1.78 -14.35 4.79
CA GLN A 268 0.33 -14.57 4.75
C GLN A 268 -0.40 -13.25 4.93
N LEU A 269 -1.45 -13.03 4.13
CA LEU A 269 -2.35 -11.88 4.24
C LEU A 269 -3.76 -12.38 4.56
N PHE A 270 -4.34 -11.86 5.64
CA PHE A 270 -5.76 -11.99 5.98
C PHE A 270 -6.18 -10.81 6.86
N LEU A 271 -7.48 -10.48 6.90
CA LEU A 271 -8.03 -9.35 7.66
C LEU A 271 -7.31 -8.00 7.46
N GLY A 272 -6.73 -7.78 6.27
CA GLY A 272 -5.98 -6.56 5.92
C GLY A 272 -4.60 -6.43 6.56
N GLN A 273 -4.07 -7.49 7.18
CA GLN A 273 -2.77 -7.49 7.85
C GLN A 273 -1.82 -8.57 7.32
N THR A 274 -0.53 -8.34 7.57
CA THR A 274 0.57 -9.25 7.24
C THR A 274 0.92 -10.14 8.43
N HIS A 275 0.94 -11.44 8.21
CA HIS A 275 1.23 -12.46 9.22
C HIS A 275 2.34 -13.42 8.74
N PHE A 276 3.12 -13.93 9.69
CA PHE A 276 4.12 -15.00 9.49
C PHE A 276 5.11 -14.74 8.33
N ALA A 277 5.60 -13.51 8.22
CA ALA A 277 6.58 -13.13 7.19
C ALA A 277 7.93 -13.86 7.38
N MET A 278 8.52 -14.31 6.28
CA MET A 278 9.76 -15.09 6.27
C MET A 278 10.53 -14.95 4.95
N THR A 279 11.80 -15.35 5.00
CA THR A 279 12.73 -15.40 3.87
C THR A 279 13.13 -16.84 3.62
N VAL A 280 13.17 -17.24 2.35
CA VAL A 280 13.50 -18.58 1.87
C VAL A 280 14.74 -18.46 0.98
N LEU A 281 15.78 -19.24 1.27
CA LEU A 281 17.09 -19.23 0.62
C LEU A 281 17.17 -20.27 -0.51
N GLU A 282 18.10 -20.12 -1.46
CA GLU A 282 18.22 -21.01 -2.64
C GLU A 282 18.54 -22.48 -2.26
N GLU A 283 19.19 -22.68 -1.11
CA GLU A 283 19.51 -23.99 -0.54
C GLU A 283 18.37 -24.65 0.24
N ASP A 284 17.28 -23.94 0.52
CA ASP A 284 16.15 -24.49 1.26
C ASP A 284 15.42 -25.57 0.44
N ASN A 285 14.95 -26.61 1.12
CA ASN A 285 14.20 -27.69 0.47
C ASN A 285 12.75 -27.77 0.98
N ALA A 286 12.41 -26.94 1.96
CA ALA A 286 11.08 -26.83 2.54
C ALA A 286 10.89 -25.46 3.21
N VAL A 287 9.63 -25.09 3.45
CA VAL A 287 9.23 -23.92 4.22
C VAL A 287 8.31 -24.37 5.35
N ASP A 288 8.52 -23.86 6.55
CA ASP A 288 7.73 -24.22 7.72
C ASP A 288 6.56 -23.22 7.89
N LEU A 289 5.34 -23.63 7.51
CA LEU A 289 4.15 -22.75 7.47
C LEU A 289 3.19 -22.98 8.63
N PHE A 290 2.61 -21.89 9.14
CA PHE A 290 1.40 -21.96 9.95
C PHE A 290 0.17 -22.00 9.04
N ASN A 291 -0.20 -23.19 8.57
CA ASN A 291 -1.31 -23.43 7.62
C ASN A 291 -2.51 -24.17 8.27
N SER A 292 -2.56 -24.19 9.61
CA SER A 292 -3.53 -24.96 10.41
C SER A 292 -4.35 -24.09 11.39
N HIS A 293 -4.51 -22.79 11.09
CA HIS A 293 -5.17 -21.78 11.93
C HIS A 293 -6.59 -21.42 11.46
N LEU A 294 -7.33 -20.71 12.31
CA LEU A 294 -8.73 -20.31 12.08
C LEU A 294 -8.96 -19.47 10.82
N TYR A 295 -7.95 -18.74 10.34
CA TYR A 295 -8.03 -17.80 9.21
C TYR A 295 -7.52 -18.40 7.89
N VAL A 296 -7.14 -19.68 7.85
CA VAL A 296 -6.55 -20.32 6.66
C VAL A 296 -7.45 -20.25 5.43
N SER A 297 -8.78 -20.28 5.61
CA SER A 297 -9.75 -20.22 4.50
C SER A 297 -9.82 -18.88 3.76
N GLU A 298 -9.34 -17.81 4.38
CA GLU A 298 -9.29 -16.46 3.80
C GLU A 298 -7.85 -15.96 3.58
N THR A 299 -6.87 -16.81 3.88
CA THR A 299 -5.45 -16.50 3.74
C THR A 299 -5.03 -16.48 2.27
N VAL A 300 -4.32 -15.43 1.87
CA VAL A 300 -3.56 -15.41 0.61
C VAL A 300 -2.07 -15.25 0.89
N TYR A 301 -1.25 -15.92 0.09
CA TYR A 301 0.20 -15.94 0.20
C TYR A 301 0.78 -14.94 -0.79
N GLN A 302 1.45 -13.90 -0.30
CA GLN A 302 2.22 -12.95 -1.11
C GLN A 302 3.69 -13.33 -1.06
N SER A 303 4.26 -13.74 -2.19
CA SER A 303 5.68 -14.06 -2.32
C SER A 303 6.39 -13.14 -3.31
N ASN A 304 7.64 -12.77 -3.03
CA ASN A 304 8.45 -11.89 -3.85
C ASN A 304 9.85 -12.48 -4.08
N ALA A 305 10.25 -12.62 -5.34
CA ALA A 305 11.64 -12.95 -5.73
C ALA A 305 12.34 -11.74 -6.34
N GLU A 306 13.66 -11.63 -6.17
CA GLU A 306 14.51 -10.63 -6.82
C GLU A 306 15.77 -11.29 -7.43
N VAL A 307 16.17 -10.87 -8.63
CA VAL A 307 17.49 -11.16 -9.21
C VAL A 307 18.21 -9.85 -9.46
N ILE A 308 19.39 -9.67 -8.85
CA ILE A 308 20.24 -8.50 -9.02
C ILE A 308 21.26 -8.79 -10.14
N PHE A 309 21.28 -7.96 -11.20
CA PHE A 309 22.19 -8.12 -12.35
C PHE A 309 23.49 -7.34 -12.19
N SER A 310 23.40 -6.15 -11.59
CA SER A 310 24.54 -5.29 -11.28
C SER A 310 24.25 -4.48 -10.03
N GLU A 311 25.26 -4.39 -9.17
CA GLU A 311 25.36 -3.39 -8.12
C GLU A 311 26.78 -2.84 -8.15
N THR A 312 26.96 -1.63 -8.70
CA THR A 312 28.27 -1.07 -9.05
C THR A 312 28.37 0.42 -8.74
N ASP A 313 29.53 0.85 -8.25
CA ASP A 313 29.90 2.26 -8.24
C ASP A 313 30.28 2.69 -9.68
N SER A 314 29.75 3.83 -10.12
CA SER A 314 30.02 4.43 -11.44
C SER A 314 30.37 5.91 -11.32
N ALA A 315 30.73 6.54 -12.44
CA ALA A 315 30.89 7.99 -12.51
C ALA A 315 29.59 8.78 -12.21
N PHE A 316 28.43 8.12 -12.26
CA PHE A 316 27.11 8.68 -11.99
C PHE A 316 26.56 8.33 -10.59
N GLY A 317 27.35 7.62 -9.77
CA GLY A 317 26.95 7.13 -8.45
C GLY A 317 26.75 5.61 -8.41
N LYS A 318 26.09 5.13 -7.37
CA LYS A 318 25.73 3.73 -7.16
C LYS A 318 24.56 3.33 -8.05
N ILE A 319 24.79 2.31 -8.87
CA ILE A 319 23.80 1.69 -9.74
C ILE A 319 23.31 0.41 -9.07
N LYS A 320 22.00 0.17 -9.08
CA LYS A 320 21.42 -1.18 -8.94
C LYS A 320 20.48 -1.45 -10.12
N ILE A 321 20.67 -2.57 -10.81
CA ILE A 321 19.70 -3.09 -11.77
C ILE A 321 19.25 -4.47 -11.29
N SER A 322 17.96 -4.64 -11.05
CA SER A 322 17.35 -5.91 -10.68
C SER A 322 16.05 -6.20 -11.42
N SER A 323 15.67 -7.47 -11.47
CA SER A 323 14.32 -7.89 -11.79
C SER A 323 13.62 -8.37 -10.53
N GLN A 324 12.31 -8.16 -10.45
CA GLN A 324 11.47 -8.54 -9.33
C GLN A 324 10.21 -9.22 -9.85
N HIS A 325 9.66 -10.16 -9.10
CA HIS A 325 8.39 -10.82 -9.40
C HIS A 325 7.64 -11.04 -8.10
N GLN A 326 6.40 -10.56 -8.04
CA GLN A 326 5.44 -10.79 -6.97
C GLN A 326 4.35 -11.76 -7.45
N VAL A 327 3.99 -12.72 -6.61
CA VAL A 327 2.78 -13.55 -6.78
C VAL A 327 1.94 -13.50 -5.51
N ILE A 328 0.65 -13.17 -5.65
CA ILE A 328 -0.36 -13.30 -4.58
C ILE A 328 -1.33 -14.42 -4.97
N SER A 329 -1.50 -15.42 -4.10
CA SER A 329 -2.41 -16.54 -4.36
C SER A 329 -2.91 -17.18 -3.07
N SER A 330 -4.16 -17.66 -3.03
CA SER A 330 -4.66 -18.52 -1.94
C SER A 330 -4.00 -19.91 -1.92
N ALA A 331 -3.31 -20.30 -2.99
CA ALA A 331 -2.53 -21.54 -3.05
C ALA A 331 -1.04 -21.24 -2.82
N PHE A 332 -0.48 -21.66 -1.68
CA PHE A 332 0.95 -21.49 -1.37
C PHE A 332 1.86 -22.04 -2.47
N ASN A 333 1.55 -23.21 -3.04
CA ASN A 333 2.32 -23.81 -4.15
C ASN A 333 2.41 -22.91 -5.40
N THR A 334 1.38 -22.10 -5.65
CA THR A 334 1.38 -21.13 -6.77
C THR A 334 2.19 -19.89 -6.41
N SER A 335 2.08 -19.43 -5.15
CA SER A 335 2.85 -18.28 -4.64
C SER A 335 4.36 -18.58 -4.57
N PHE A 336 4.75 -19.75 -4.06
CA PHE A 336 6.15 -20.17 -3.88
C PHE A 336 6.82 -20.62 -5.18
N ALA A 337 6.05 -20.72 -6.28
CA ALA A 337 6.60 -20.87 -7.63
C ALA A 337 7.05 -19.52 -8.24
N VAL A 338 7.04 -18.43 -7.45
CA VAL A 338 7.59 -17.13 -7.85
C VAL A 338 9.05 -17.25 -8.27
N ALA A 339 9.39 -16.61 -9.39
CA ALA A 339 10.74 -16.57 -9.92
C ALA A 339 10.92 -15.28 -10.75
N ALA A 340 11.85 -14.43 -10.34
CA ALA A 340 12.24 -13.25 -11.09
C ALA A 340 13.06 -13.64 -12.34
N THR A 341 13.02 -12.80 -13.37
CA THR A 341 13.70 -13.10 -14.65
C THR A 341 15.22 -13.01 -14.48
N THR A 342 15.93 -14.08 -14.86
CA THR A 342 17.41 -14.10 -14.90
C THR A 342 17.98 -13.46 -16.17
N LYS A 343 17.13 -13.01 -17.10
CA LYS A 343 17.54 -12.20 -18.25
C LYS A 343 17.64 -10.74 -17.83
N LYS A 344 18.85 -10.16 -17.94
CA LYS A 344 19.09 -8.71 -17.79
C LYS A 344 18.26 -7.92 -18.82
N PRO A 345 17.61 -6.80 -18.45
CA PRO A 345 16.94 -5.94 -19.42
C PRO A 345 17.96 -5.29 -20.36
N ASP A 346 17.51 -4.94 -21.57
CA ASP A 346 18.33 -4.24 -22.57
C ASP A 346 18.30 -2.73 -22.29
N VAL A 347 19.14 -2.32 -21.33
CA VAL A 347 19.34 -0.93 -20.88
C VAL A 347 20.82 -0.64 -20.72
N ASP A 348 21.21 0.61 -20.96
CA ASP A 348 22.55 1.15 -20.88
C ASP A 348 22.97 1.35 -19.41
N ASP A 349 23.64 0.34 -18.86
CA ASP A 349 24.15 0.34 -17.49
C ASP A 349 25.45 1.12 -17.30
N ILE A 350 25.91 1.85 -18.32
CA ILE A 350 27.13 2.68 -18.28
C ILE A 350 26.75 4.17 -18.25
N TYR A 351 25.85 4.60 -19.13
CA TYR A 351 25.48 6.02 -19.30
C TYR A 351 24.00 6.33 -19.03
N PHE A 352 23.12 5.34 -18.87
CA PHE A 352 21.67 5.51 -18.68
C PHE A 352 21.03 6.41 -19.74
N SER A 353 21.36 6.13 -21.01
CA SER A 353 20.89 6.90 -22.16
C SER A 353 19.36 6.84 -22.39
N GLU A 354 18.65 6.00 -21.62
CA GLU A 354 17.18 5.93 -21.59
C GLU A 354 16.52 7.20 -21.04
N ILE A 355 17.22 8.03 -20.25
CA ILE A 355 16.72 9.37 -19.83
C ILE A 355 17.71 10.43 -20.31
N LYS A 356 17.25 11.29 -21.21
CA LYS A 356 18.09 12.33 -21.85
C LYS A 356 18.10 13.62 -21.03
N SER A 357 19.01 14.53 -21.37
CA SER A 357 19.15 15.84 -20.72
C SER A 357 17.95 16.78 -20.91
N ASP A 358 17.10 16.52 -21.91
CA ASP A 358 15.82 17.21 -22.11
C ASP A 358 14.66 16.55 -21.31
N TRP A 359 14.97 15.55 -20.47
CA TRP A 359 14.04 14.70 -19.73
C TRP A 359 13.05 13.88 -20.59
N SER A 360 13.30 13.77 -21.90
CA SER A 360 12.67 12.73 -22.72
C SER A 360 13.25 11.37 -22.34
N TYR A 361 12.42 10.33 -22.40
CA TYR A 361 12.84 8.99 -22.02
C TYR A 361 12.29 7.90 -22.94
N ASP A 362 13.06 6.81 -23.06
CA ASP A 362 12.75 5.69 -23.95
C ASP A 362 13.30 4.36 -23.39
N TYR A 363 12.40 3.52 -22.87
CA TYR A 363 12.67 2.15 -22.43
C TYR A 363 12.12 1.10 -23.40
N SER A 364 11.87 1.45 -24.68
CA SER A 364 11.22 0.55 -25.65
C SER A 364 11.99 -0.73 -25.99
N ASN A 365 13.29 -0.78 -25.72
CA ASN A 365 14.11 -2.00 -25.81
C ASN A 365 13.69 -3.06 -24.78
N VAL A 366 13.07 -2.64 -23.66
CA VAL A 366 12.55 -3.54 -22.61
C VAL A 366 11.11 -3.96 -22.94
N ALA A 367 10.99 -4.98 -23.79
CA ALA A 367 9.71 -5.46 -24.28
C ALA A 367 8.75 -5.95 -23.18
N ASN A 368 7.44 -5.74 -23.42
CA ASN A 368 6.27 -6.20 -22.63
C ASN A 368 5.98 -5.47 -21.31
N TYR A 369 6.56 -4.29 -21.08
CA TYR A 369 6.24 -3.43 -19.93
C TYR A 369 5.34 -2.26 -20.38
N PRO A 370 4.07 -2.15 -19.96
CA PRO A 370 3.19 -1.06 -20.41
C PRO A 370 3.39 0.26 -19.66
N LEU A 371 3.91 0.21 -18.43
CA LEU A 371 4.09 1.35 -17.52
C LEU A 371 5.56 1.52 -17.15
N ALA A 372 6.03 2.77 -17.16
CA ALA A 372 7.22 3.20 -16.43
C ALA A 372 6.80 4.11 -15.27
N ILE A 373 7.33 3.83 -14.08
CA ILE A 373 7.25 4.68 -12.89
C ILE A 373 8.65 5.26 -12.69
N ILE A 374 8.81 6.56 -12.92
CA ILE A 374 10.12 7.23 -12.83
C ILE A 374 10.07 8.20 -11.65
N THR A 375 10.91 7.95 -10.64
CA THR A 375 11.04 8.75 -9.43
C THR A 375 12.39 9.44 -9.38
N VAL A 376 12.41 10.77 -9.46
CA VAL A 376 13.62 11.59 -9.29
C VAL A 376 13.64 12.20 -7.90
N ASN A 377 14.76 12.06 -7.19
CA ASN A 377 14.97 12.59 -5.86
C ASN A 377 15.91 13.80 -5.93
N TYR A 378 15.56 14.88 -5.22
CA TYR A 378 16.23 16.16 -5.28
C TYR A 378 16.61 16.67 -3.89
N GLN A 379 17.74 17.35 -3.80
CA GLN A 379 18.04 18.29 -2.73
C GLN A 379 17.59 19.68 -3.18
N ALA A 380 16.36 20.04 -2.84
CA ALA A 380 15.83 21.39 -3.03
C ALA A 380 16.16 22.29 -1.82
N TYR A 381 15.76 23.56 -1.89
CA TYR A 381 15.90 24.53 -0.81
C TYR A 381 14.56 25.22 -0.54
N HIS A 382 14.25 25.46 0.74
CA HIS A 382 13.03 26.18 1.12
C HIS A 382 13.13 27.66 0.70
N PRO A 383 12.23 28.20 -0.15
CA PRO A 383 12.40 29.52 -0.78
C PRO A 383 12.68 30.68 0.19
N GLU A 384 11.97 30.72 1.31
CA GLU A 384 12.12 31.80 2.31
C GLU A 384 13.32 31.64 3.25
N LYS A 385 13.72 30.40 3.55
CA LYS A 385 14.70 30.07 4.62
C LYS A 385 16.08 29.72 4.06
N ASN A 386 16.15 29.42 2.76
CA ASN A 386 17.32 28.88 2.08
C ASN A 386 17.96 27.66 2.80
N THR A 387 17.13 26.85 3.46
CA THR A 387 17.55 25.62 4.14
C THR A 387 17.31 24.40 3.25
N PRO A 388 18.20 23.39 3.27
CA PRO A 388 18.00 22.12 2.58
C PRO A 388 16.63 21.49 2.88
N MET A 389 15.92 21.09 1.83
CA MET A 389 14.60 20.47 1.85
C MET A 389 14.57 19.29 0.85
N PRO A 390 14.19 18.07 1.26
CA PRO A 390 14.05 16.97 0.32
C PRO A 390 12.84 17.20 -0.58
N ALA A 391 12.99 16.93 -1.88
CA ALA A 391 11.88 16.88 -2.81
C ALA A 391 11.96 15.59 -3.64
N LYS A 392 10.82 14.98 -3.92
CA LYS A 392 10.70 13.74 -4.72
C LYS A 392 9.66 13.97 -5.81
N TRP A 393 9.94 13.54 -7.03
CA TRP A 393 8.99 13.61 -8.14
C TRP A 393 8.81 12.23 -8.77
N THR A 394 7.65 11.60 -8.53
CA THR A 394 7.25 10.31 -9.10
C THR A 394 6.30 10.53 -10.28
N SER A 395 6.62 9.93 -11.42
CA SER A 395 5.88 10.08 -12.68
C SER A 395 5.39 8.73 -13.19
N TYR A 396 4.08 8.59 -13.41
CA TYR A 396 3.43 7.42 -13.99
C TYR A 396 3.17 7.67 -15.49
N GLY A 397 3.92 6.98 -16.34
CA GLY A 397 3.91 7.16 -17.79
C GLY A 397 4.00 5.85 -18.58
N LYS A 398 3.86 5.91 -19.90
CA LYS A 398 4.22 4.78 -20.78
C LYS A 398 5.74 4.60 -20.75
N ILE A 399 6.26 3.50 -21.28
CA ILE A 399 7.72 3.27 -21.38
C ILE A 399 8.49 4.26 -22.27
N THR A 400 7.78 5.09 -23.04
CA THR A 400 8.37 6.23 -23.76
C THR A 400 7.57 7.50 -23.47
N GLY A 401 8.25 8.64 -23.36
CA GLY A 401 7.58 9.90 -23.10
C GLY A 401 8.50 11.05 -22.73
N GLN A 402 7.91 12.03 -22.06
CA GLN A 402 8.53 13.25 -21.57
C GLN A 402 8.20 13.35 -20.08
N LEU A 403 9.20 13.54 -19.21
CA LEU A 403 8.91 13.71 -17.78
C LEU A 403 8.29 15.09 -17.49
N PRO A 404 7.39 15.20 -16.49
CA PRO A 404 6.74 16.45 -16.10
C PRO A 404 7.71 17.58 -15.74
N VAL A 405 8.87 17.24 -15.15
CA VAL A 405 9.92 18.20 -14.74
C VAL A 405 10.49 19.03 -15.90
N ALA A 406 10.31 18.60 -17.15
CA ALA A 406 10.69 19.37 -18.33
C ALA A 406 9.90 20.69 -18.51
N SER A 407 8.75 20.82 -17.83
CA SER A 407 7.93 22.01 -17.81
C SER A 407 7.86 22.57 -16.39
N ALA A 408 8.21 23.85 -16.23
CA ALA A 408 8.18 24.53 -14.94
C ALA A 408 6.77 24.53 -14.33
N LEU A 409 6.64 24.04 -13.10
CA LEU A 409 5.36 23.97 -12.40
C LEU A 409 5.10 25.26 -11.62
N SER A 410 3.96 25.90 -11.87
CA SER A 410 3.73 27.27 -11.39
C SER A 410 3.65 27.39 -9.86
N GLY A 411 4.53 28.21 -9.29
CA GLY A 411 4.74 28.37 -7.84
C GLY A 411 5.88 27.52 -7.28
N TYR A 412 6.48 26.63 -8.08
CA TYR A 412 7.55 25.70 -7.70
C TYR A 412 8.84 25.88 -8.53
N GLU A 413 8.89 26.86 -9.42
CA GLU A 413 10.02 27.13 -10.32
C GLU A 413 11.32 27.49 -9.57
N GLY A 414 11.19 28.05 -8.37
CA GLY A 414 12.33 28.33 -7.47
C GLY A 414 12.77 27.13 -6.61
N ILE A 415 12.10 25.98 -6.72
CA ILE A 415 12.31 24.79 -5.87
C ILE A 415 12.84 23.61 -6.69
N ILE A 416 12.27 23.38 -7.89
CA ILE A 416 12.76 22.40 -8.87
C ILE A 416 12.96 23.13 -10.19
N ASN A 417 14.22 23.16 -10.63
CA ASN A 417 14.73 23.79 -11.85
C ASN A 417 16.06 23.15 -12.26
N ASP A 418 16.66 23.65 -13.35
CA ASP A 418 17.91 23.11 -13.93
C ASP A 418 19.13 23.15 -12.97
N ASP A 419 19.14 24.05 -11.98
CA ASP A 419 20.19 24.15 -10.95
C ASP A 419 19.92 23.24 -9.73
N THR A 420 18.76 22.59 -9.65
CA THR A 420 18.37 21.78 -8.50
C THR A 420 19.13 20.46 -8.46
N ILE A 421 19.76 20.15 -7.33
CA ILE A 421 20.65 18.99 -7.20
C ILE A 421 19.83 17.69 -7.23
N VAL A 422 19.92 16.95 -8.33
CA VAL A 422 19.43 15.56 -8.43
C VAL A 422 20.30 14.64 -7.59
N LEU A 423 19.73 14.02 -6.57
CA LEU A 423 20.37 13.02 -5.70
C LEU A 423 20.30 11.60 -6.28
N GLY A 424 19.30 11.31 -7.11
CA GLY A 424 19.18 10.00 -7.73
C GLY A 424 17.84 9.76 -8.42
N THR A 425 17.82 8.77 -9.31
CA THR A 425 16.65 8.38 -10.09
C THR A 425 16.38 6.91 -9.89
N ASN A 426 15.11 6.54 -9.68
CA ASN A 426 14.64 5.17 -9.71
C ASN A 426 13.62 5.03 -10.85
N THR A 427 13.77 4.01 -11.68
CA THR A 427 12.79 3.62 -12.70
C THR A 427 12.31 2.21 -12.42
N ASP A 428 11.00 2.06 -12.27
CA ASP A 428 10.32 0.76 -12.25
C ASP A 428 9.54 0.58 -13.55
N LEU A 429 9.95 -0.39 -14.36
CA LEU A 429 9.17 -0.85 -15.52
C LEU A 429 8.24 -1.95 -15.02
N VAL A 430 6.92 -1.77 -15.12
CA VAL A 430 5.92 -2.66 -14.50
C VAL A 430 5.13 -3.45 -15.54
N GLN A 431 5.00 -4.76 -15.32
CA GLN A 431 4.18 -5.69 -16.11
C GLN A 431 3.29 -6.52 -15.16
N SER A 432 1.99 -6.57 -15.41
CA SER A 432 1.03 -7.48 -14.77
C SER A 432 0.61 -8.57 -15.77
N GLU A 433 0.61 -9.84 -15.37
CA GLU A 433 0.10 -10.94 -16.21
C GLU A 433 -1.42 -10.84 -16.43
N TYR A 434 -2.13 -10.06 -15.63
CA TYR A 434 -3.58 -9.82 -15.81
C TYR A 434 -3.87 -8.89 -17.00
N THR A 435 -2.98 -7.96 -17.34
CA THR A 435 -3.25 -6.98 -18.40
C THR A 435 -2.01 -6.30 -18.98
N ASP A 436 -2.02 -6.11 -20.29
CA ASP A 436 -1.06 -5.32 -21.08
C ASP A 436 -1.50 -3.87 -21.30
N LYS A 437 -2.72 -3.50 -20.88
CA LYS A 437 -3.33 -2.20 -21.20
C LYS A 437 -2.90 -1.14 -20.22
N TYR A 438 -2.01 -0.23 -20.64
CA TYR A 438 -1.55 0.96 -19.90
C TYR A 438 -2.64 1.64 -19.02
N ALA A 439 -3.85 1.86 -19.57
CA ALA A 439 -4.94 2.48 -18.82
C ALA A 439 -5.36 1.71 -17.55
N ASN A 440 -5.23 0.39 -17.52
CA ASN A 440 -5.54 -0.43 -16.34
C ASN A 440 -4.49 -0.27 -15.24
N TYR A 441 -3.22 -0.06 -15.61
CA TYR A 441 -2.14 0.24 -14.66
C TYR A 441 -2.41 1.58 -13.97
N LEU A 442 -2.80 2.60 -14.74
CA LEU A 442 -3.19 3.89 -14.18
C LEU A 442 -4.39 3.76 -13.23
N VAL A 443 -5.45 3.03 -13.61
CA VAL A 443 -6.61 2.79 -12.73
C VAL A 443 -6.19 2.20 -11.38
N TYR A 444 -5.25 1.24 -11.39
CA TYR A 444 -4.67 0.68 -10.16
C TYR A 444 -3.89 1.72 -9.36
N TYR A 445 -2.86 2.33 -9.93
CA TYR A 445 -1.98 3.28 -9.22
C TYR A 445 -2.66 4.59 -8.83
N GLN A 446 -3.78 4.96 -9.45
CA GLN A 446 -4.59 6.11 -9.04
C GLN A 446 -5.51 5.82 -7.86
N ASN A 447 -5.96 4.58 -7.63
CA ASN A 447 -7.04 4.28 -6.67
C ASN A 447 -6.70 3.24 -5.59
N GLU A 448 -5.52 2.62 -5.63
CA GLU A 448 -5.22 1.44 -4.79
C GLU A 448 -6.24 0.30 -5.01
N SER A 449 -6.79 0.18 -6.23
CA SER A 449 -7.89 -0.76 -6.48
C SER A 449 -7.39 -2.21 -6.47
N ASN A 450 -7.64 -2.93 -5.36
CA ASN A 450 -7.33 -4.35 -5.16
C ASN A 450 -8.13 -5.31 -6.06
N GLY A 451 -8.05 -5.12 -7.37
CA GLY A 451 -8.35 -6.16 -8.36
C GLY A 451 -7.11 -7.04 -8.58
N SER A 452 -7.28 -8.09 -9.38
CA SER A 452 -6.24 -9.09 -9.70
C SER A 452 -5.03 -8.59 -10.50
N PHE A 453 -4.81 -7.27 -10.55
CA PHE A 453 -3.64 -6.64 -11.13
C PHE A 453 -2.36 -7.00 -10.37
N THR A 454 -2.42 -7.00 -9.03
CA THR A 454 -1.30 -7.28 -8.12
C THR A 454 -0.94 -8.76 -7.96
N ASP A 455 -1.83 -9.65 -8.39
CA ASP A 455 -1.74 -11.10 -8.14
C ASP A 455 -0.54 -11.74 -8.83
N ASN A 456 -0.09 -11.16 -9.94
CA ASN A 456 1.14 -11.54 -10.62
C ASN A 456 1.73 -10.32 -11.33
N VAL A 457 2.79 -9.75 -10.74
CA VAL A 457 3.46 -8.53 -11.22
C VAL A 457 4.95 -8.77 -11.33
N LYS A 458 5.53 -8.40 -12.47
CA LYS A 458 6.96 -8.41 -12.76
C LYS A 458 7.42 -6.99 -12.94
N ASN A 459 8.55 -6.65 -12.32
CA ASN A 459 9.19 -5.36 -12.48
C ASN A 459 10.65 -5.52 -12.93
N TYR A 460 11.14 -4.57 -13.73
CA TYR A 460 12.57 -4.26 -13.75
C TYR A 460 12.79 -2.96 -12.99
N HIS A 461 13.68 -3.01 -11.99
CA HIS A 461 14.06 -1.89 -11.16
C HIS A 461 15.44 -1.40 -11.55
N ILE A 462 15.57 -0.10 -11.82
CA ILE A 462 16.82 0.58 -12.18
C ILE A 462 16.98 1.74 -11.21
N SER A 463 18.02 1.72 -10.37
CA SER A 463 18.30 2.77 -9.39
C SER A 463 19.68 3.36 -9.62
N ILE A 464 19.76 4.70 -9.61
CA ILE A 464 20.99 5.48 -9.67
C ILE A 464 20.99 6.42 -8.46
N LYS A 465 21.98 6.30 -7.56
CA LYS A 465 22.09 7.11 -6.33
C LYS A 465 23.47 7.78 -6.26
N LYS A 466 23.50 9.11 -6.16
CA LYS A 466 24.75 9.89 -6.06
C LYS A 466 25.24 10.04 -4.62
#